data_AF-A0A813X7N5-F1
#
_entry.id   AF-A0A813X7N5-F1
#
_cell.length_a   1.000
_cell.length_b   1.000
_cell.length_c   1.000
_cell.angle_alpha   90.00
_cell.angle_beta   90.00
_cell.angle_gamma   90.00
#
_symmetry.space_group_name_H-M   'P 1'
#
loop_
_entity.id
_entity.type
_entity.pdbx_description
1 polymer ?
#
loop_
_entity_poly.entity_id
_entity_poly.type
_entity_poly.pdbx_seq_one_letter_code
_entity_poly.pdbx_strand_id
1 'polypeptide(L)'
;MLESISTDRDERQKINEQWINEHLDSLEDSMQDLDRAIKYLNQKQAEELIFTQQSKSLLEIVKEKPISQSIENNTQTILFESNYNNNNNQCTWRTSSPMNTTFNTQQLYDSLPFDNQNGGVWLHGFDIQYNTSQWTSNNKLKIILMPHSHCDPGWLNTYEQYFAYSARRILNTMITMLDKNSKYKFIWAEMSFLSLWWDQATYDQRQLLKKLLDNKQLEIVTGGWVMNDEANTHYFGMLDQLIEGHQFIENTFGNITIQSSWANDPFGYSPTMAYLLQGSDIHYVAIQRVHYHIKKALAKEKQLEFFWQQTWDRNISKRIFTHILPFHGYDISYSCGPDPKICCQFDFRRGAKLFAGCPWGINPVSINENNTHERAELLLDQYRKKAQLYRTNVLLIPLGDDFRFISIYEAKLQFNNYDKLFTYINQRADWNTHIQYGTLNDYFEQILQEKSLVEFPSYAGDFFTYADHDDHYWSGYYTSRAFFKRMNRIAESYLRNLSFILV
;
A
#
# COMPACT_ATOMS: atom_id res chain seq x y z
N MET A 1 -22.49 38.64 33.27
CA MET A 1 -21.71 38.92 32.04
C MET A 1 -20.19 39.00 32.28
N LEU A 2 -19.71 39.37 33.48
CA LEU A 2 -18.28 39.31 33.83
C LEU A 2 -17.81 37.93 34.33
N GLU A 3 -18.68 37.13 34.97
CA GLU A 3 -18.34 35.77 35.45
C GLU A 3 -18.24 34.72 34.31
N SER A 4 -18.96 34.91 33.20
CA SER A 4 -18.88 34.03 32.02
C SER A 4 -17.63 34.25 31.17
N ILE A 5 -16.96 35.39 31.32
CA ILE A 5 -15.72 35.72 30.60
C ILE A 5 -14.49 35.19 31.36
N SER A 6 -14.58 35.09 32.70
CA SER A 6 -13.53 34.52 33.55
C SER A 6 -13.37 33.01 33.35
N THR A 7 -14.49 32.29 33.28
CA THR A 7 -14.54 30.83 33.11
C THR A 7 -13.99 30.39 31.74
N ASP A 8 -14.30 31.15 30.68
CA ASP A 8 -13.79 30.91 29.32
C ASP A 8 -12.28 31.23 29.20
N ARG A 9 -11.75 32.13 30.03
CA ARG A 9 -10.31 32.44 30.06
C ARG A 9 -9.51 31.35 30.76
N ASP A 10 -10.04 30.81 31.86
CA ASP A 10 -9.42 29.71 32.61
C ASP A 10 -9.45 28.39 31.84
N GLU A 11 -10.52 28.10 31.08
CA GLU A 11 -10.58 26.94 30.19
C GLU A 11 -9.58 27.03 29.03
N ARG A 12 -9.47 28.21 28.39
CA ARG A 12 -8.46 28.44 27.34
C ARG A 12 -7.04 28.32 27.87
N GLN A 13 -6.79 28.77 29.09
CA GLN A 13 -5.48 28.66 29.72
C GLN A 13 -5.13 27.20 30.04
N LYS A 14 -6.08 26.40 30.55
CA LYS A 14 -5.89 24.96 30.75
C LYS A 14 -5.66 24.19 29.45
N ILE A 15 -6.38 24.53 28.38
CA ILE A 15 -6.17 23.93 27.06
C ILE A 15 -4.78 24.28 26.52
N ASN A 16 -4.32 25.53 26.71
CA ASN A 16 -2.97 25.94 26.32
C ASN A 16 -1.88 25.27 27.15
N GLU A 17 -2.06 25.12 28.46
CA GLU A 17 -1.12 24.42 29.33
C GLU A 17 -1.05 22.92 29.01
N GLN A 18 -2.20 22.28 28.76
CA GLN A 18 -2.24 20.90 28.30
C GLN A 18 -1.56 20.75 26.92
N TRP A 19 -1.78 21.69 25.99
CA TRP A 19 -1.11 21.72 24.69
C TRP A 19 0.40 21.88 24.83
N ILE A 20 0.87 22.77 25.71
CA ILE A 20 2.30 22.96 25.99
C ILE A 20 2.92 21.69 26.56
N ASN A 21 2.27 21.08 27.56
CA ASN A 21 2.78 19.88 28.21
C ASN A 21 2.83 18.68 27.25
N GLU A 22 1.77 18.42 26.48
CA GLU A 22 1.76 17.35 25.46
C GLU A 22 2.83 17.59 24.38
N HIS A 23 3.18 18.85 24.08
CA HIS A 23 4.22 19.19 23.11
C HIS A 23 5.62 19.07 23.70
N LEU A 24 5.80 19.41 24.97
CA LEU A 24 7.05 19.21 25.70
C LEU A 24 7.38 17.72 25.83
N ASP A 25 6.39 16.90 26.18
CA ASP A 25 6.53 15.43 26.22
C ASP A 25 6.93 14.90 24.83
N SER A 26 6.29 15.39 23.76
CA SER A 26 6.63 15.00 22.39
C SER A 26 8.04 15.45 21.97
N LEU A 27 8.54 16.58 22.48
CA LEU A 27 9.89 17.08 22.19
C LEU A 27 10.93 16.30 22.98
N GLU A 28 10.65 15.97 24.23
CA GLU A 28 11.51 15.16 25.08
C GLU A 28 11.66 13.74 24.53
N ASP A 29 10.55 13.13 24.10
CA ASP A 29 10.55 11.86 23.36
C ASP A 29 11.40 11.96 22.08
N SER A 30 11.27 13.07 21.33
CA SER A 30 12.05 13.28 20.10
C SER A 30 13.55 13.44 20.39
N MET A 31 13.93 14.06 21.51
CA MET A 31 15.33 14.18 21.94
C MET A 31 15.91 12.85 22.40
N GLN A 32 15.16 12.06 23.18
CA GLN A 32 15.56 10.71 23.57
C GLN A 32 15.67 9.78 22.36
N ASP A 33 14.83 9.99 21.35
CA ASP A 33 14.88 9.29 20.08
C ASP A 33 16.10 9.65 19.25
N LEU A 34 16.46 10.93 19.19
CA LEU A 34 17.71 11.40 18.59
C LEU A 34 18.92 10.76 19.28
N ASP A 35 18.95 10.71 20.61
CA ASP A 35 20.06 10.12 21.36
C ASP A 35 20.18 8.60 21.12
N ARG A 36 19.05 7.88 21.06
CA ARG A 36 19.01 6.46 20.69
C ARG A 36 19.45 6.23 19.24
N ALA A 37 19.02 7.08 18.31
CA ALA A 37 19.42 7.01 16.91
C ALA A 37 20.93 7.24 16.75
N ILE A 38 21.50 8.22 17.46
CA ILE A 38 22.95 8.48 17.47
C ILE A 38 23.70 7.27 17.99
N LYS A 39 23.26 6.67 19.11
CA LYS A 39 23.88 5.45 19.66
C LYS A 39 23.83 4.28 18.67
N TYR A 40 22.69 4.06 18.04
CA TYR A 40 22.50 3.00 17.06
C TYR A 40 23.35 3.23 15.79
N LEU A 41 23.39 4.45 15.25
CA LEU A 41 24.22 4.80 14.10
C LEU A 41 25.71 4.63 14.40
N ASN A 42 26.17 5.03 15.59
CA ASN A 42 27.56 4.81 16.03
C ASN A 42 27.89 3.31 16.11
N GLN A 43 26.96 2.49 16.60
CA GLN A 43 27.12 1.04 16.63
C GLN A 43 27.17 0.44 15.22
N LYS A 44 26.26 0.85 14.33
CA LYS A 44 26.23 0.40 12.93
C LYS A 44 27.49 0.81 12.16
N GLN A 45 28.00 2.01 12.40
CA GLN A 45 29.24 2.49 11.80
C GLN A 45 30.44 1.67 12.28
N ALA A 46 30.46 1.24 13.55
CA ALA A 46 31.46 0.32 14.07
C ALA A 46 31.33 -1.09 13.45
N GLU A 47 30.11 -1.61 13.27
CA GLU A 47 29.84 -2.88 12.58
C GLU A 47 30.25 -2.85 11.10
N GLU A 48 29.95 -1.76 10.38
CA GLU A 48 30.38 -1.54 8.99
C GLU A 48 31.90 -1.51 8.86
N LEU A 49 32.61 -0.89 9.81
CA LEU A 49 34.08 -0.88 9.83
C LEU A 49 34.65 -2.30 9.98
N ILE A 50 34.03 -3.13 10.83
CA ILE A 50 34.40 -4.53 11.04
C ILE A 50 34.10 -5.36 9.78
N PHE A 51 32.93 -5.19 9.18
CA PHE A 51 32.54 -5.87 7.93
C PHE A 51 33.44 -5.46 6.75
N THR A 52 33.83 -4.19 6.66
CA THR A 52 34.76 -3.70 5.63
C THR A 52 36.17 -4.29 5.81
N GLN A 53 36.60 -4.54 7.05
CA GLN A 53 37.85 -5.24 7.33
C GLN A 53 37.77 -6.73 6.98
N GLN A 54 36.67 -7.40 7.30
CA GLN A 54 36.48 -8.83 7.00
C GLN A 54 36.26 -9.11 5.50
N SER A 55 35.57 -8.23 4.78
CA SER A 55 35.39 -8.34 3.33
C SER A 55 36.70 -8.11 2.57
N LYS A 56 37.57 -7.20 3.04
CA LYS A 56 38.92 -7.03 2.49
C LYS A 56 39.78 -8.28 2.66
N SER A 57 39.71 -8.97 3.81
CA SER A 57 40.47 -10.21 4.01
C SER A 57 39.94 -11.37 3.15
N LEU A 58 38.62 -11.47 2.96
CA LEU A 58 38.01 -12.46 2.06
C LEU A 58 38.37 -12.22 0.57
N LEU A 59 38.43 -10.95 0.14
CA LEU A 59 38.85 -10.59 -1.22
C LEU A 59 40.34 -10.89 -1.49
N GLU A 60 41.19 -10.90 -0.48
CA GLU A 60 42.58 -11.35 -0.61
C GLU A 60 42.68 -12.88 -0.76
N ILE A 61 41.84 -13.63 -0.06
CA ILE A 61 41.78 -15.11 -0.15
C ILE A 61 41.29 -15.58 -1.54
N VAL A 62 40.37 -14.85 -2.17
CA VAL A 62 39.81 -15.22 -3.48
C VAL A 62 40.78 -14.93 -4.65
N LYS A 63 41.80 -14.09 -4.46
CA LYS A 63 42.78 -13.75 -5.52
C LYS A 63 43.81 -14.85 -5.83
N GLU A 64 43.91 -15.90 -5.02
CA GLU A 64 44.99 -16.90 -5.14
C GLU A 64 44.68 -18.16 -5.97
N LYS A 65 43.50 -18.30 -6.61
CA LYS A 65 43.26 -19.45 -7.50
C LYS A 65 42.57 -19.08 -8.82
N PRO A 66 43.31 -19.01 -9.94
CA PRO A 66 42.70 -19.01 -11.26
C PRO A 66 42.33 -20.46 -11.63
N ILE A 67 41.03 -20.75 -11.71
CA ILE A 67 40.55 -21.96 -12.40
C ILE A 67 40.21 -21.54 -13.83
N SER A 68 41.18 -21.69 -14.74
CA SER A 68 40.95 -21.61 -16.18
C SER A 68 40.62 -23.02 -16.70
N GLN A 69 39.35 -23.29 -16.97
CA GLN A 69 38.95 -24.33 -17.92
C GLN A 69 37.92 -23.75 -18.89
N SER A 70 38.33 -23.75 -20.16
CA SER A 70 37.57 -23.48 -21.36
C SER A 70 36.44 -24.52 -21.51
N ILE A 71 35.20 -24.07 -21.54
CA ILE A 71 34.08 -24.86 -22.03
C ILE A 71 33.79 -24.35 -23.44
N GLU A 72 34.11 -25.19 -24.43
CA GLU A 72 33.78 -24.97 -25.83
C GLU A 72 32.27 -25.00 -26.05
N ASN A 73 31.83 -24.11 -26.94
CA ASN A 73 30.45 -23.96 -27.38
C ASN A 73 29.92 -25.24 -28.05
N ASN A 74 28.90 -25.84 -27.45
CA ASN A 74 27.95 -26.71 -28.15
C ASN A 74 26.54 -26.53 -27.54
N THR A 75 25.93 -25.38 -27.80
CA THR A 75 24.48 -25.20 -27.61
C THR A 75 23.75 -25.75 -28.82
N GLN A 76 23.67 -27.07 -28.93
CA GLN A 76 22.51 -27.67 -29.60
C GLN A 76 21.31 -27.42 -28.70
N THR A 77 20.34 -26.66 -29.21
CA THR A 77 19.05 -26.47 -28.56
C THR A 77 18.33 -27.83 -28.55
N ILE A 78 18.49 -28.58 -27.46
CA ILE A 78 17.69 -29.78 -27.22
C ILE A 78 16.31 -29.30 -26.77
N LEU A 79 15.47 -28.96 -27.75
CA LEU A 79 14.02 -28.97 -27.54
C LEU A 79 13.65 -30.45 -27.39
N PHE A 80 13.52 -30.91 -26.15
CA PHE A 80 12.82 -32.15 -25.87
C PHE A 80 11.35 -31.94 -26.30
N GLU A 81 11.03 -32.28 -27.55
CA GLU A 81 9.67 -32.68 -27.91
C GLU A 81 9.40 -34.00 -27.18
N SER A 82 9.03 -33.91 -25.90
CA SER A 82 8.44 -35.04 -25.21
C SER A 82 7.06 -35.26 -25.84
N ASN A 83 6.96 -36.26 -26.72
CA ASN A 83 5.71 -36.91 -27.12
C ASN A 83 5.10 -37.65 -25.91
N TYR A 84 4.77 -36.91 -24.85
CA TYR A 84 4.02 -37.42 -23.71
C TYR A 84 2.54 -37.17 -24.01
N ASN A 85 1.87 -38.21 -24.51
CA ASN A 85 0.41 -38.22 -24.64
C ASN A 85 -0.19 -38.07 -23.24
N ASN A 86 -0.55 -36.82 -22.89
CA ASN A 86 -1.17 -36.49 -21.62
C ASN A 86 -2.66 -36.86 -21.69
N ASN A 87 -2.95 -38.16 -21.68
CA ASN A 87 -4.33 -38.67 -21.62
C ASN A 87 -5.05 -38.28 -20.31
N ASN A 88 -4.39 -37.60 -19.37
CA ASN A 88 -4.91 -37.29 -18.03
C ASN A 88 -4.99 -35.79 -17.68
N ASN A 89 -4.78 -34.84 -18.60
CA ASN A 89 -4.88 -33.39 -18.30
C ASN A 89 -4.00 -32.90 -17.10
N GLN A 90 -2.94 -33.63 -16.70
CA GLN A 90 -2.21 -33.31 -15.46
C GLN A 90 -1.27 -32.10 -15.56
N CYS A 91 -0.90 -31.69 -16.78
CA CYS A 91 -0.03 -30.54 -17.03
C CYS A 91 -0.51 -29.81 -18.28
N THR A 92 -0.62 -28.48 -18.18
CA THR A 92 -1.01 -27.61 -19.29
C THR A 92 0.23 -27.20 -20.09
N TRP A 93 0.37 -27.71 -21.30
CA TRP A 93 1.45 -27.32 -22.21
C TRP A 93 1.21 -25.93 -22.81
N ARG A 94 2.27 -25.13 -22.93
CA ARG A 94 2.24 -23.77 -23.52
C ARG A 94 1.89 -23.74 -25.01
N THR A 95 1.88 -24.88 -25.71
CA THR A 95 1.58 -24.99 -27.14
C THR A 95 0.13 -24.64 -27.50
N SER A 96 -0.74 -24.47 -26.51
CA SER A 96 -2.10 -23.96 -26.72
C SER A 96 -2.13 -22.44 -26.82
N SER A 97 -2.95 -21.88 -27.70
CA SER A 97 -3.19 -20.42 -27.82
C SER A 97 -3.40 -19.75 -26.45
N PRO A 98 -2.99 -18.47 -26.29
CA PRO A 98 -3.19 -17.71 -25.06
C PRO A 98 -4.64 -17.82 -24.56
N MET A 99 -4.81 -17.84 -23.23
CA MET A 99 -6.15 -17.84 -22.63
C MET A 99 -6.96 -16.64 -23.10
N ASN A 100 -8.22 -16.87 -23.50
CA ASN A 100 -9.14 -15.79 -23.81
C ASN A 100 -9.57 -15.12 -22.50
N THR A 101 -9.18 -13.87 -22.29
CA THR A 101 -9.60 -13.03 -21.17
C THR A 101 -10.60 -11.98 -21.64
N THR A 102 -11.33 -11.35 -20.70
CA THR A 102 -12.26 -10.27 -21.05
C THR A 102 -11.54 -9.10 -21.74
N PHE A 103 -10.34 -8.77 -21.26
CA PHE A 103 -9.42 -7.85 -21.92
C PHE A 103 -7.97 -8.24 -21.61
N ASN A 104 -7.01 -7.70 -22.37
CA ASN A 104 -5.58 -7.90 -22.13
C ASN A 104 -4.78 -6.64 -22.46
N THR A 105 -3.50 -6.58 -22.06
CA THR A 105 -2.66 -5.40 -22.28
C THR A 105 -2.58 -5.01 -23.75
N GLN A 106 -2.38 -5.97 -24.66
CA GLN A 106 -2.28 -5.69 -26.09
C GLN A 106 -3.56 -5.02 -26.63
N GLN A 107 -4.73 -5.57 -26.28
CA GLN A 107 -6.03 -4.99 -26.67
C GLN A 107 -6.23 -3.59 -26.12
N LEU A 108 -5.85 -3.34 -24.86
CA LEU A 108 -5.92 -2.00 -24.28
C LEU A 108 -5.01 -1.03 -25.05
N TYR A 109 -3.78 -1.42 -25.35
CA TYR A 109 -2.82 -0.56 -26.04
C TYR A 109 -3.20 -0.29 -27.50
N ASP A 110 -3.73 -1.30 -28.20
CA ASP A 110 -4.14 -1.15 -29.60
C ASP A 110 -5.43 -0.33 -29.75
N SER A 111 -6.29 -0.31 -28.73
CA SER A 111 -7.59 0.36 -28.79
C SER A 111 -7.59 1.79 -28.24
N LEU A 112 -6.64 2.14 -27.38
CA LEU A 112 -6.62 3.45 -26.73
C LEU A 112 -5.85 4.48 -27.56
N PRO A 113 -6.38 5.70 -27.73
CA PRO A 113 -5.71 6.76 -28.48
C PRO A 113 -4.54 7.39 -27.72
N PHE A 114 -4.43 7.15 -26.40
CA PHE A 114 -3.48 7.80 -25.49
C PHE A 114 -3.50 9.33 -25.58
N ASP A 115 -4.69 9.91 -25.76
CA ASP A 115 -4.91 11.34 -25.78
C ASP A 115 -5.01 11.94 -24.37
N ASN A 116 -4.39 13.10 -24.16
CA ASN A 116 -4.35 13.76 -22.86
C ASN A 116 -5.39 14.89 -22.77
N GLN A 117 -6.66 14.53 -22.87
CA GLN A 117 -7.76 15.49 -22.74
C GLN A 117 -8.03 15.86 -21.27
N ASN A 118 -8.20 17.15 -21.01
CA ASN A 118 -8.56 17.67 -19.69
C ASN A 118 -9.97 17.20 -19.28
N GLY A 119 -10.05 16.36 -18.25
CA GLY A 119 -11.26 15.78 -17.69
C GLY A 119 -11.98 16.65 -16.65
N GLY A 120 -11.52 17.88 -16.40
CA GLY A 120 -12.06 18.79 -15.39
C GLY A 120 -11.36 18.63 -14.03
N VAL A 121 -12.14 18.55 -12.94
CA VAL A 121 -11.58 18.41 -11.58
C VAL A 121 -10.80 17.10 -11.41
N TRP A 122 -11.24 16.04 -12.09
CA TRP A 122 -10.44 14.85 -12.31
C TRP A 122 -9.69 15.00 -13.64
N LEU A 123 -8.49 15.57 -13.56
CA LEU A 123 -7.72 16.03 -14.72
C LEU A 123 -7.57 14.97 -15.83
N HIS A 124 -7.25 13.72 -15.47
CA HIS A 124 -7.05 12.63 -16.43
C HIS A 124 -8.28 11.74 -16.64
N GLY A 125 -9.45 12.20 -16.21
CA GLY A 125 -10.68 11.41 -16.22
C GLY A 125 -11.78 12.02 -17.06
N PHE A 126 -12.96 12.08 -16.45
CA PHE A 126 -14.19 12.63 -16.99
C PHE A 126 -15.09 13.07 -15.83
N ASP A 127 -16.10 13.89 -16.13
CA ASP A 127 -17.07 14.31 -15.13
C ASP A 127 -17.95 13.12 -14.69
N ILE A 128 -18.00 12.87 -13.38
CA ILE A 128 -18.71 11.72 -12.83
C ILE A 128 -20.04 12.16 -12.26
N GLN A 129 -21.12 11.62 -12.82
CA GLN A 129 -22.49 11.81 -12.37
C GLN A 129 -23.03 10.52 -11.74
N TYR A 130 -23.91 10.66 -10.75
CA TYR A 130 -24.56 9.53 -10.09
C TYR A 130 -26.03 9.83 -9.82
N ASN A 131 -26.85 8.78 -9.79
CA ASN A 131 -28.24 8.88 -9.38
C ASN A 131 -28.34 8.57 -7.87
N THR A 132 -28.86 9.50 -7.07
CA THR A 132 -29.03 9.30 -5.62
C THR A 132 -29.98 8.16 -5.27
N SER A 133 -30.95 7.85 -6.15
CA SER A 133 -31.92 6.77 -5.95
C SER A 133 -31.38 5.36 -6.15
N GLN A 134 -30.12 5.21 -6.62
CA GLN A 134 -29.50 3.90 -6.81
C GLN A 134 -29.23 3.18 -5.47
N TRP A 135 -29.09 3.94 -4.38
CA TRP A 135 -28.94 3.40 -3.03
C TRP A 135 -30.25 3.50 -2.28
N THR A 136 -30.63 2.40 -1.62
CA THR A 136 -31.87 2.28 -0.86
C THR A 136 -31.58 1.76 0.54
N SER A 137 -32.59 1.74 1.42
CA SER A 137 -32.43 1.23 2.78
C SER A 137 -31.93 -0.22 2.83
N ASN A 138 -32.29 -1.03 1.84
CA ASN A 138 -31.88 -2.44 1.70
C ASN A 138 -30.63 -2.63 0.83
N ASN A 139 -30.16 -1.59 0.14
CA ASN A 139 -28.99 -1.63 -0.74
C ASN A 139 -28.18 -0.34 -0.57
N LYS A 140 -27.52 -0.22 0.59
CA LYS A 140 -26.76 0.96 0.99
C LYS A 140 -25.37 0.98 0.34
N LEU A 141 -24.83 2.17 0.14
CA LEU A 141 -23.39 2.33 -0.13
C LEU A 141 -22.59 2.03 1.14
N LYS A 142 -21.76 0.99 1.12
CA LYS A 142 -20.83 0.62 2.19
C LYS A 142 -19.47 1.23 1.91
N ILE A 143 -18.94 2.00 2.84
CA ILE A 143 -17.67 2.72 2.69
C ILE A 143 -16.70 2.21 3.75
N ILE A 144 -15.56 1.70 3.28
CA ILE A 144 -14.45 1.21 4.10
C ILE A 144 -13.33 2.25 4.04
N LEU A 145 -13.20 3.04 5.10
CA LEU A 145 -12.07 3.94 5.28
C LEU A 145 -10.90 3.15 5.85
N MET A 146 -9.79 3.11 5.12
CA MET A 146 -8.64 2.25 5.43
C MET A 146 -7.40 3.10 5.74
N PRO A 147 -7.14 3.41 7.03
CA PRO A 147 -5.93 4.07 7.45
C PRO A 147 -4.67 3.27 7.09
N HIS A 148 -3.67 3.94 6.51
CA HIS A 148 -2.37 3.34 6.17
C HIS A 148 -1.23 4.36 6.29
N SER A 149 0.01 3.89 6.29
CA SER A 149 1.20 4.73 6.16
C SER A 149 2.16 4.07 5.19
N HIS A 150 2.56 4.79 4.14
CA HIS A 150 3.58 4.28 3.22
C HIS A 150 4.96 4.60 3.79
N CYS A 151 5.78 3.58 4.01
CA CYS A 151 7.07 3.71 4.67
C CYS A 151 8.18 3.11 3.81
N ASP A 152 8.83 3.94 2.99
CA ASP A 152 9.95 3.54 2.15
C ASP A 152 11.12 2.98 2.98
N PRO A 153 11.56 1.73 2.75
CA PRO A 153 12.76 1.15 3.36
C PRO A 153 14.07 1.72 2.76
N GLY A 154 14.14 3.04 2.60
CA GLY A 154 15.23 3.77 1.96
C GLY A 154 14.80 4.45 0.65
N TRP A 155 14.91 5.78 0.60
CA TRP A 155 14.59 6.60 -0.58
C TRP A 155 15.38 7.93 -0.54
N LEU A 156 14.86 8.94 0.15
CA LEU A 156 15.59 10.20 0.40
C LEU A 156 16.51 10.09 1.62
N ASN A 157 16.10 9.29 2.61
CA ASN A 157 16.92 8.92 3.77
C ASN A 157 17.21 7.42 3.75
N THR A 158 18.17 6.97 4.56
CA THR A 158 18.45 5.54 4.70
C THR A 158 17.34 4.82 5.47
N TYR A 159 17.32 3.50 5.37
CA TYR A 159 16.44 2.62 6.13
C TYR A 159 16.49 2.94 7.64
N GLU A 160 17.68 3.03 8.23
CA GLU A 160 17.89 3.30 9.65
C GLU A 160 17.39 4.69 10.07
N GLN A 161 17.61 5.70 9.23
CA GLN A 161 17.15 7.07 9.50
C GLN A 161 15.62 7.15 9.48
N TYR A 162 14.98 6.55 8.48
CA TYR A 162 13.52 6.48 8.42
C TYR A 162 12.94 5.68 9.59
N PHE A 163 13.59 4.59 10.01
CA PHE A 163 13.18 3.87 11.20
C PHE A 163 13.23 4.76 12.45
N ALA A 164 14.37 5.42 12.67
CA ALA A 164 14.62 6.22 13.86
C ALA A 164 13.63 7.38 14.02
N TYR A 165 13.38 8.13 12.95
CA TYR A 165 12.59 9.37 13.02
C TYR A 165 11.13 9.22 12.59
N SER A 166 10.77 8.14 11.89
CA SER A 166 9.42 7.95 11.33
C SER A 166 8.80 6.59 11.67
N ALA A 167 9.23 5.47 11.05
CA ALA A 167 8.51 4.20 11.10
C ALA A 167 8.27 3.68 12.54
N ARG A 168 9.28 3.81 13.42
CA ARG A 168 9.15 3.44 14.84
C ARG A 168 8.07 4.26 15.56
N ARG A 169 7.99 5.56 15.29
CA ARG A 169 7.02 6.48 15.90
C ARG A 169 5.60 6.22 15.37
N ILE A 170 5.49 5.90 14.08
CA ILE A 170 4.23 5.52 13.44
C ILE A 170 3.67 4.25 14.09
N LEU A 171 4.50 3.20 14.22
CA LEU A 171 4.10 1.95 14.88
C LEU A 171 3.70 2.19 16.35
N ASN A 172 4.50 2.93 17.12
CA ASN A 172 4.14 3.29 18.50
C ASN A 172 2.81 4.06 18.59
N THR A 173 2.64 5.05 17.71
CA THR A 173 1.43 5.88 17.66
C THR A 173 0.20 5.03 17.34
N MET A 174 0.27 4.23 16.27
CA MET A 174 -0.89 3.47 15.81
C MET A 174 -1.25 2.34 16.76
N ILE A 175 -0.28 1.60 17.31
CA ILE A 175 -0.55 0.59 18.35
C ILE A 175 -1.28 1.22 19.54
N THR A 176 -0.84 2.40 19.99
CA THR A 176 -1.50 3.14 21.09
C THR A 176 -2.90 3.61 20.72
N MET A 177 -3.10 4.11 19.49
CA MET A 177 -4.40 4.61 19.05
C MET A 177 -5.42 3.49 18.85
N LEU A 178 -5.00 2.36 18.30
CA LEU A 178 -5.86 1.19 18.09
C LEU A 178 -6.30 0.58 19.43
N ASP A 179 -5.41 0.48 20.42
CA ASP A 179 -5.79 -0.04 21.75
C ASP A 179 -6.87 0.82 22.44
N LYS A 180 -6.80 2.14 22.26
CA LYS A 180 -7.75 3.09 22.85
C LYS A 180 -9.15 3.00 22.26
N ASN A 181 -9.31 2.52 21.04
CA ASN A 181 -10.61 2.42 20.39
C ASN A 181 -10.69 1.22 19.45
N SER A 182 -11.45 0.20 19.87
CA SER A 182 -11.68 -1.04 19.09
C SER A 182 -12.25 -0.84 17.68
N LYS A 183 -12.82 0.32 17.38
CA LYS A 183 -13.32 0.66 16.03
C LYS A 183 -12.23 1.07 15.06
N TYR A 184 -11.08 1.54 15.56
CA TYR A 184 -10.01 1.99 14.68
C TYR A 184 -9.31 0.80 14.04
N LYS A 185 -8.92 1.00 12.79
CA LYS A 185 -8.27 0.02 11.93
C LYS A 185 -7.02 0.64 11.31
N PHE A 186 -6.04 -0.19 10.97
CA PHE A 186 -4.84 0.23 10.28
C PHE A 186 -4.23 -0.95 9.51
N ILE A 187 -3.62 -0.68 8.35
CA ILE A 187 -2.85 -1.68 7.61
C ILE A 187 -1.34 -1.38 7.68
N TRP A 188 -0.51 -2.41 7.66
CA TRP A 188 0.95 -2.29 7.63
C TRP A 188 1.56 -3.25 6.59
N ALA A 189 2.48 -2.75 5.76
CA ALA A 189 3.02 -3.50 4.62
C ALA A 189 4.49 -3.93 4.79
N GLU A 190 5.37 -3.02 5.21
CA GLU A 190 6.83 -3.26 5.16
C GLU A 190 7.32 -4.01 6.41
N MET A 191 7.54 -5.33 6.28
CA MET A 191 7.96 -6.16 7.41
C MET A 191 9.36 -5.86 7.91
N SER A 192 10.25 -5.31 7.06
CA SER A 192 11.58 -4.86 7.48
C SER A 192 11.51 -3.93 8.69
N PHE A 193 10.73 -2.85 8.59
CA PHE A 193 10.53 -1.93 9.71
C PHE A 193 9.80 -2.55 10.90
N LEU A 194 8.81 -3.42 10.67
CA LEU A 194 8.09 -4.07 11.76
C LEU A 194 9.00 -5.01 12.56
N SER A 195 9.87 -5.76 11.87
CA SER A 195 10.87 -6.62 12.49
C SER A 195 11.86 -5.80 13.33
N LEU A 196 12.36 -4.69 12.77
CA LEU A 196 13.28 -3.82 13.52
C LEU A 196 12.61 -3.14 14.72
N TRP A 197 11.32 -2.77 14.59
CA TRP A 197 10.53 -2.28 15.72
C TRP A 197 10.34 -3.37 16.78
N TRP A 198 10.00 -4.58 16.35
CA TRP A 198 9.74 -5.71 17.24
C TRP A 198 10.94 -5.96 18.14
N ASP A 199 12.15 -5.98 17.60
CA ASP A 199 13.39 -6.20 18.35
C ASP A 199 13.61 -5.17 19.46
N GLN A 200 13.14 -3.93 19.26
CA GLN A 200 13.29 -2.83 20.22
C GLN A 200 12.07 -2.62 21.13
N ALA A 201 10.92 -3.22 20.78
CA ALA A 201 9.68 -3.06 21.51
C ALA A 201 9.73 -3.76 22.88
N THR A 202 9.10 -3.14 23.87
CA THR A 202 8.93 -3.75 25.20
C THR A 202 8.01 -4.96 25.14
N TYR A 203 8.04 -5.82 26.17
CA TYR A 203 7.14 -6.96 26.28
C TYR A 203 5.66 -6.54 26.13
N ASP A 204 5.24 -5.47 26.80
CA ASP A 204 3.86 -4.98 26.75
C ASP A 204 3.48 -4.48 25.36
N GLN A 205 4.36 -3.76 24.68
CA GLN A 205 4.14 -3.32 23.30
C GLN A 205 3.98 -4.50 22.35
N ARG A 206 4.81 -5.54 22.51
CA ARG A 206 4.74 -6.78 21.73
C ARG A 206 3.43 -7.54 21.98
N GLN A 207 2.98 -7.65 23.23
CA GLN A 207 1.69 -8.28 23.56
C GLN A 207 0.53 -7.46 22.99
N LEU A 208 0.63 -6.13 23.04
CA LEU A 208 -0.41 -5.28 22.48
C LEU A 208 -0.50 -5.40 20.96
N LEU A 209 0.63 -5.42 20.24
CA LEU A 209 0.64 -5.68 18.80
C LEU A 209 -0.02 -7.03 18.48
N LYS A 210 0.32 -8.10 19.21
CA LYS A 210 -0.31 -9.42 19.04
C LYS A 210 -1.83 -9.37 19.21
N LYS A 211 -2.32 -8.74 20.30
CA LYS A 211 -3.75 -8.52 20.54
C LYS A 211 -4.43 -7.77 19.39
N LEU A 212 -3.78 -6.76 18.82
CA LEU A 212 -4.31 -5.94 17.73
C LEU A 212 -4.37 -6.69 16.38
N LEU A 213 -3.44 -7.63 16.17
CA LEU A 213 -3.49 -8.55 15.03
C LEU A 213 -4.61 -9.58 15.22
N ASP A 214 -4.70 -10.19 16.41
CA ASP A 214 -5.70 -11.21 16.74
C ASP A 214 -7.14 -10.68 16.63
N ASN A 215 -7.38 -9.45 17.08
CA ASN A 215 -8.68 -8.80 16.99
C ASN A 215 -8.92 -8.06 15.65
N LYS A 216 -7.99 -8.22 14.70
CA LYS A 216 -8.04 -7.67 13.34
C LYS A 216 -8.14 -6.13 13.28
N GLN A 217 -7.69 -5.42 14.32
CA GLN A 217 -7.58 -3.95 14.25
C GLN A 217 -6.36 -3.52 13.42
N LEU A 218 -5.28 -4.28 13.49
CA LEU A 218 -4.14 -4.17 12.60
C LEU A 218 -4.19 -5.33 11.60
N GLU A 219 -4.08 -5.05 10.31
CA GLU A 219 -3.85 -6.06 9.28
C GLU A 219 -2.45 -5.90 8.69
N ILE A 220 -1.70 -7.00 8.62
CA ILE A 220 -0.50 -7.06 7.79
C ILE A 220 -0.94 -7.36 6.35
N VAL A 221 -0.57 -6.49 5.42
CA VAL A 221 -0.88 -6.62 3.98
C VAL A 221 0.38 -6.95 3.20
N THR A 222 0.29 -7.86 2.23
CA THR A 222 1.42 -8.47 1.50
C THR A 222 2.35 -9.31 2.39
N GLY A 223 2.84 -8.76 3.50
CA GLY A 223 3.74 -9.41 4.44
C GLY A 223 5.17 -9.57 3.93
N GLY A 224 5.54 -8.91 2.84
CA GLY A 224 6.91 -8.94 2.32
C GLY A 224 7.85 -8.08 3.17
N TRP A 225 9.16 -8.38 3.10
CA TRP A 225 10.19 -7.55 3.73
C TRP A 225 10.10 -6.09 3.26
N VAL A 226 9.76 -5.90 1.98
CA VAL A 226 9.54 -4.61 1.34
C VAL A 226 8.34 -4.65 0.39
N MET A 227 7.88 -3.49 -0.04
CA MET A 227 7.10 -3.35 -1.28
C MET A 227 8.09 -3.27 -2.46
N ASN A 228 8.34 -4.40 -3.13
CA ASN A 228 9.41 -4.48 -4.13
C ASN A 228 9.07 -3.76 -5.45
N ASP A 229 10.10 -3.32 -6.18
CA ASP A 229 9.97 -2.97 -7.60
C ASP A 229 9.51 -4.19 -8.41
N GLU A 230 8.63 -3.97 -9.38
CA GLU A 230 8.08 -5.02 -10.24
C GLU A 230 8.69 -5.05 -11.66
N ALA A 231 9.52 -4.06 -12.04
CA ALA A 231 10.16 -4.03 -13.36
C ALA A 231 11.56 -4.67 -13.34
N ASN A 232 12.44 -4.24 -12.44
CA ASN A 232 13.86 -4.63 -12.46
C ASN A 232 14.18 -5.78 -11.53
N THR A 233 13.27 -6.19 -10.66
CA THR A 233 13.51 -7.26 -9.69
C THR A 233 13.43 -8.61 -10.39
N HIS A 234 14.38 -9.52 -10.13
CA HIS A 234 14.24 -10.89 -10.63
C HIS A 234 13.22 -11.62 -9.77
N TYR A 235 12.47 -12.57 -10.34
CA TYR A 235 11.47 -13.34 -9.56
C TYR A 235 12.06 -14.00 -8.31
N PHE A 236 13.36 -14.34 -8.34
CA PHE A 236 14.09 -14.82 -7.16
C PHE A 236 14.04 -13.79 -6.02
N GLY A 237 14.47 -12.54 -6.26
CA GLY A 237 14.43 -11.49 -5.24
C GLY A 237 13.00 -11.10 -4.83
N MET A 238 12.02 -11.16 -5.75
CA MET A 238 10.61 -10.94 -5.41
C MET A 238 10.09 -11.99 -4.41
N LEU A 239 10.45 -13.26 -4.62
CA LEU A 239 10.05 -14.37 -3.77
C LEU A 239 10.83 -14.40 -2.45
N ASP A 240 12.15 -14.17 -2.50
CA ASP A 240 13.04 -14.23 -1.33
C ASP A 240 12.63 -13.20 -0.27
N GLN A 241 12.37 -11.95 -0.66
CA GLN A 241 11.89 -10.92 0.27
C GLN A 241 10.49 -11.23 0.83
N LEU A 242 9.65 -11.94 0.06
CA LEU A 242 8.32 -12.35 0.50
C LEU A 242 8.43 -13.48 1.54
N ILE A 243 9.30 -14.45 1.29
CA ILE A 243 9.64 -15.54 2.22
C ILE A 243 10.15 -14.94 3.53
N GLU A 244 11.08 -13.99 3.49
CA GLU A 244 11.66 -13.44 4.73
C GLU A 244 10.63 -12.73 5.61
N GLY A 245 9.75 -11.94 5.00
CA GLY A 245 8.66 -11.31 5.74
C GLY A 245 7.67 -12.33 6.30
N HIS A 246 7.30 -13.36 5.53
CA HIS A 246 6.37 -14.41 5.96
C HIS A 246 6.97 -15.31 7.06
N GLN A 247 8.26 -15.64 6.97
CA GLN A 247 8.96 -16.38 8.03
C GLN A 247 9.04 -15.58 9.32
N PHE A 248 9.31 -14.28 9.25
CA PHE A 248 9.24 -13.41 10.43
C PHE A 248 7.83 -13.44 11.06
N ILE A 249 6.78 -13.33 10.25
CA ILE A 249 5.39 -13.38 10.71
C ILE A 249 5.10 -14.71 11.40
N GLU A 250 5.41 -15.84 10.75
CA GLU A 250 5.17 -17.18 11.28
C GLU A 250 5.91 -17.40 12.62
N ASN A 251 7.19 -17.05 12.67
CA ASN A 251 8.03 -17.25 13.86
C ASN A 251 7.62 -16.34 15.02
N THR A 252 7.08 -15.15 14.73
CA THR A 252 6.81 -14.13 15.76
C THR A 252 5.36 -14.17 16.25
N PHE A 253 4.42 -14.31 15.32
CA PHE A 253 2.99 -14.20 15.55
C PHE A 253 2.24 -15.53 15.39
N GLY A 254 2.89 -16.57 14.86
CA GLY A 254 2.25 -17.85 14.56
C GLY A 254 1.44 -17.78 13.25
N ASN A 255 0.36 -18.55 13.18
CA ASN A 255 -0.45 -18.69 11.97
C ASN A 255 -1.37 -17.48 11.72
N ILE A 256 -0.79 -16.33 11.37
CA ILE A 256 -1.52 -15.23 10.75
C ILE A 256 -1.59 -15.49 9.25
N THR A 257 -2.80 -15.64 8.72
CA THR A 257 -3.00 -15.77 7.26
C THR A 257 -3.04 -14.40 6.61
N ILE A 258 -2.13 -14.16 5.67
CA ILE A 258 -2.12 -12.96 4.83
C ILE A 258 -3.00 -13.23 3.60
N GLN A 259 -4.16 -12.57 3.50
CA GLN A 259 -5.10 -12.80 2.39
C GLN A 259 -5.03 -11.73 1.30
N SER A 260 -4.53 -10.54 1.65
CA SER A 260 -4.54 -9.37 0.79
C SER A 260 -3.16 -8.78 0.63
N SER A 261 -2.83 -8.36 -0.60
CA SER A 261 -1.64 -7.60 -0.93
C SER A 261 -1.97 -6.14 -1.22
N TRP A 262 -1.10 -5.26 -0.77
CA TRP A 262 -1.13 -3.83 -1.00
C TRP A 262 0.16 -3.41 -1.70
N ALA A 263 0.05 -2.85 -2.90
CA ALA A 263 1.18 -2.43 -3.72
C ALA A 263 0.90 -1.04 -4.32
N ASN A 264 0.95 0.01 -3.50
CA ASN A 264 0.59 1.37 -3.92
C ASN A 264 1.70 2.12 -4.67
N ASP A 265 2.97 1.72 -4.51
CA ASP A 265 4.11 2.52 -5.00
C ASP A 265 5.06 1.90 -6.05
N PRO A 266 4.97 0.63 -6.48
CA PRO A 266 5.73 0.17 -7.65
C PRO A 266 5.37 0.97 -8.91
N PHE A 267 6.37 1.33 -9.73
CA PHE A 267 6.17 2.21 -10.90
C PHE A 267 5.70 1.45 -12.14
N GLY A 268 4.50 0.88 -12.05
CA GLY A 268 3.94 -0.11 -12.97
C GLY A 268 4.05 -1.52 -12.39
N TYR A 269 3.26 -2.45 -12.92
CA TYR A 269 3.04 -3.75 -12.29
C TYR A 269 3.25 -4.92 -13.25
N SER A 270 3.85 -5.99 -12.73
CA SER A 270 4.18 -7.22 -13.43
C SER A 270 3.18 -8.32 -13.08
N PRO A 271 2.69 -9.10 -14.06
CA PRO A 271 1.92 -10.29 -13.77
C PRO A 271 2.74 -11.34 -13.00
N THR A 272 4.07 -11.21 -12.94
CA THR A 272 4.93 -12.06 -12.11
C THR A 272 4.56 -11.95 -10.64
N MET A 273 4.32 -10.73 -10.13
CA MET A 273 3.97 -10.55 -8.72
C MET A 273 2.58 -11.16 -8.43
N ALA A 274 1.62 -10.96 -9.33
CA ALA A 274 0.31 -11.60 -9.24
C ALA A 274 0.39 -13.15 -9.17
N TYR A 275 1.30 -13.76 -9.94
CA TYR A 275 1.56 -15.20 -9.89
C TYR A 275 2.18 -15.64 -8.56
N LEU A 276 3.19 -14.90 -8.08
CA LEU A 276 3.88 -15.23 -6.83
C LEU A 276 2.97 -15.07 -5.62
N LEU A 277 2.19 -13.99 -5.55
CA LEU A 277 1.19 -13.74 -4.50
C LEU A 277 0.19 -14.90 -4.41
N GLN A 278 -0.36 -15.33 -5.55
CA GLN A 278 -1.28 -16.46 -5.56
C GLN A 278 -0.61 -17.76 -5.09
N GLY A 279 0.65 -17.98 -5.48
CA GLY A 279 1.45 -19.12 -5.02
C GLY A 279 1.78 -19.08 -3.52
N SER A 280 1.57 -17.94 -2.86
CA SER A 280 1.73 -17.70 -1.43
C SER A 280 0.39 -17.55 -0.70
N ASP A 281 -0.69 -18.10 -1.25
CA ASP A 281 -2.05 -18.07 -0.70
C ASP A 281 -2.64 -16.67 -0.46
N ILE A 282 -2.13 -15.66 -1.17
CA ILE A 282 -2.71 -14.31 -1.21
C ILE A 282 -3.68 -14.24 -2.39
N HIS A 283 -4.94 -13.89 -2.10
CA HIS A 283 -6.05 -13.98 -3.05
C HIS A 283 -6.53 -12.64 -3.59
N TYR A 284 -6.17 -11.55 -2.92
CA TYR A 284 -6.57 -10.20 -3.30
C TYR A 284 -5.35 -9.29 -3.40
N VAL A 285 -5.37 -8.35 -4.34
CA VAL A 285 -4.33 -7.31 -4.43
C VAL A 285 -4.92 -5.97 -4.80
N ALA A 286 -4.49 -4.90 -4.14
CA ALA A 286 -4.77 -3.53 -4.53
C ALA A 286 -3.50 -2.86 -5.10
N ILE A 287 -3.62 -2.30 -6.31
CA ILE A 287 -2.56 -1.62 -7.04
C ILE A 287 -2.97 -0.17 -7.39
N GLN A 288 -1.98 0.68 -7.67
CA GLN A 288 -2.17 2.12 -7.85
C GLN A 288 -1.54 2.64 -9.15
N ARG A 289 -0.22 2.60 -9.34
CA ARG A 289 0.50 3.28 -10.44
C ARG A 289 0.38 2.60 -11.80
N VAL A 290 -0.85 2.56 -12.31
CA VAL A 290 -1.21 2.18 -13.68
C VAL A 290 -1.34 3.44 -14.53
N HIS A 291 -0.93 3.37 -15.81
CA HIS A 291 -0.98 4.50 -16.74
C HIS A 291 -2.33 5.24 -16.69
N TYR A 292 -2.33 6.57 -16.58
CA TYR A 292 -3.54 7.36 -16.33
C TYR A 292 -4.65 7.12 -17.37
N HIS A 293 -4.29 6.95 -18.65
CA HIS A 293 -5.24 6.65 -19.71
C HIS A 293 -5.89 5.26 -19.57
N ILE A 294 -5.12 4.25 -19.13
CA ILE A 294 -5.65 2.92 -18.83
C ILE A 294 -6.63 3.01 -17.66
N LYS A 295 -6.29 3.74 -16.59
CA LYS A 295 -7.24 4.00 -15.48
C LYS A 295 -8.53 4.62 -15.98
N LYS A 296 -8.45 5.64 -16.84
CA LYS A 296 -9.62 6.31 -17.45
C LYS A 296 -10.48 5.32 -18.24
N ALA A 297 -9.87 4.48 -19.08
CA ALA A 297 -10.57 3.49 -19.89
C ALA A 297 -11.26 2.42 -19.02
N LEU A 298 -10.54 1.84 -18.07
CA LEU A 298 -11.10 0.83 -17.17
C LEU A 298 -12.18 1.43 -16.26
N ALA A 299 -12.03 2.68 -15.81
CA ALA A 299 -13.02 3.36 -15.00
C ALA A 299 -14.35 3.58 -15.75
N LYS A 300 -14.31 3.93 -17.05
CA LYS A 300 -15.52 4.09 -17.88
C LYS A 300 -16.32 2.79 -17.99
N GLU A 301 -15.63 1.67 -18.12
CA GLU A 301 -16.24 0.34 -18.29
C GLU A 301 -16.45 -0.40 -16.95
N LYS A 302 -16.17 0.26 -15.82
CA LYS A 302 -16.17 -0.34 -14.47
C LYS A 302 -15.32 -1.63 -14.41
N GLN A 303 -14.15 -1.62 -15.02
CA GLN A 303 -13.20 -2.73 -15.12
C GLN A 303 -11.94 -2.52 -14.25
N LEU A 304 -12.03 -1.67 -13.22
CA LEU A 304 -10.95 -1.48 -12.24
C LEU A 304 -10.83 -2.64 -11.24
N GLU A 305 -11.84 -3.52 -11.20
CA GLU A 305 -11.85 -4.76 -10.42
C GLU A 305 -11.92 -5.95 -11.38
N PHE A 306 -10.95 -6.86 -11.32
CA PHE A 306 -10.85 -7.99 -12.26
C PHE A 306 -10.05 -9.15 -11.68
N PHE A 307 -10.17 -10.32 -12.31
CA PHE A 307 -9.26 -11.44 -12.07
C PHE A 307 -8.01 -11.33 -12.94
N TRP A 308 -6.87 -11.07 -12.32
CA TRP A 308 -5.59 -11.02 -12.98
C TRP A 308 -4.98 -12.43 -13.08
N GLN A 309 -4.60 -12.81 -14.30
CA GLN A 309 -4.10 -14.14 -14.59
C GLN A 309 -2.93 -14.12 -15.59
N GLN A 310 -2.14 -15.19 -15.58
CA GLN A 310 -1.10 -15.37 -16.57
C GLN A 310 -1.70 -15.70 -17.94
N THR A 311 -1.03 -15.28 -19.01
CA THR A 311 -1.46 -15.55 -20.40
C THR A 311 -1.39 -17.03 -20.76
N TRP A 312 -0.54 -17.80 -20.07
CA TRP A 312 -0.32 -19.24 -20.27
C TRP A 312 -1.00 -20.14 -19.24
N ASP A 313 -1.48 -19.60 -18.11
CA ASP A 313 -2.06 -20.42 -17.03
C ASP A 313 -3.56 -20.60 -17.24
N ARG A 314 -3.98 -21.85 -17.44
CA ARG A 314 -5.39 -22.23 -17.62
C ARG A 314 -6.10 -22.49 -16.30
N ASN A 315 -5.37 -22.60 -15.20
CA ASN A 315 -5.97 -22.85 -13.91
C ASN A 315 -6.63 -21.58 -13.38
N ILE A 316 -7.96 -21.57 -13.40
CA ILE A 316 -8.77 -20.46 -12.91
C ILE A 316 -8.63 -20.24 -11.40
N SER A 317 -8.19 -21.26 -10.65
CA SER A 317 -7.90 -21.14 -9.22
C SER A 317 -6.61 -20.37 -8.93
N LYS A 318 -5.78 -20.12 -9.96
CA LYS A 318 -4.51 -19.39 -9.86
C LYS A 318 -4.61 -17.92 -10.23
N ARG A 319 -5.83 -17.39 -10.30
CA ARG A 319 -6.08 -15.98 -10.57
C ARG A 319 -6.14 -15.22 -9.25
N ILE A 320 -5.62 -14.00 -9.24
CA ILE A 320 -5.73 -13.10 -8.10
C ILE A 320 -6.79 -12.04 -8.41
N PHE A 321 -7.65 -11.72 -7.45
CA PHE A 321 -8.61 -10.64 -7.62
C PHE A 321 -7.91 -9.31 -7.37
N THR A 322 -7.94 -8.44 -8.36
CA THR A 322 -7.17 -7.19 -8.38
C THR A 322 -8.09 -5.99 -8.36
N HIS A 323 -7.77 -5.04 -7.49
CA HIS A 323 -8.39 -3.72 -7.41
C HIS A 323 -7.39 -2.65 -7.86
N ILE A 324 -7.73 -1.87 -8.87
CA ILE A 324 -6.98 -0.68 -9.28
C ILE A 324 -7.62 0.54 -8.62
N LEU A 325 -6.88 1.24 -7.79
CA LEU A 325 -7.28 2.56 -7.30
C LEU A 325 -7.40 3.54 -8.48
N PRO A 326 -8.42 4.42 -8.56
CA PRO A 326 -8.83 5.00 -9.83
C PRO A 326 -8.08 6.29 -10.20
N PHE A 327 -7.49 6.96 -9.22
CA PHE A 327 -6.99 8.33 -9.36
C PHE A 327 -5.45 8.38 -9.38
N HIS A 328 -4.91 9.60 -9.38
CA HIS A 328 -3.49 9.87 -9.64
C HIS A 328 -2.54 9.29 -8.58
N GLY A 329 -2.82 9.52 -7.30
CA GLY A 329 -1.98 9.06 -6.18
C GLY A 329 -2.76 8.22 -5.17
N TYR A 330 -2.03 7.67 -4.19
CA TYR A 330 -2.62 7.00 -3.02
C TYR A 330 -2.80 7.95 -1.82
N ASP A 331 -2.34 9.20 -1.90
CA ASP A 331 -2.55 10.19 -0.86
C ASP A 331 -4.04 10.54 -0.69
N ILE A 332 -4.39 11.12 0.47
CA ILE A 332 -5.78 11.46 0.85
C ILE A 332 -6.48 12.33 -0.20
N SER A 333 -5.76 13.22 -0.88
CA SER A 333 -6.32 14.14 -1.89
C SER A 333 -6.75 13.38 -3.14
N TYR A 334 -6.12 12.25 -3.45
CA TYR A 334 -6.48 11.41 -4.60
C TYR A 334 -7.13 10.09 -4.19
N SER A 335 -7.48 9.87 -2.92
CA SER A 335 -8.11 8.63 -2.49
C SER A 335 -9.61 8.77 -2.20
N CYS A 336 -10.07 9.97 -1.83
CA CYS A 336 -11.46 10.18 -1.41
C CYS A 336 -12.46 10.23 -2.58
N GLY A 337 -12.06 10.74 -3.73
CA GLY A 337 -12.94 11.02 -4.86
C GLY A 337 -12.23 11.77 -5.98
N PRO A 338 -12.97 12.13 -7.04
CA PRO A 338 -12.39 12.71 -8.25
C PRO A 338 -11.85 14.13 -8.10
N ASP A 339 -12.31 14.90 -7.11
CA ASP A 339 -11.91 16.30 -6.91
C ASP A 339 -10.90 16.43 -5.76
N PRO A 340 -9.59 16.57 -6.07
CA PRO A 340 -8.57 16.63 -5.03
C PRO A 340 -8.62 17.94 -4.24
N LYS A 341 -9.20 19.02 -4.79
CA LYS A 341 -9.45 20.26 -4.04
C LYS A 341 -10.46 20.05 -2.93
N ILE A 342 -11.42 19.15 -3.11
CA ILE A 342 -12.37 18.76 -2.06
C ILE A 342 -11.71 17.76 -1.10
N CYS A 343 -11.14 16.68 -1.63
CA CYS A 343 -10.56 15.61 -0.83
C CYS A 343 -9.45 16.08 0.12
N CYS A 344 -8.61 17.00 -0.32
CA CYS A 344 -7.55 17.56 0.52
C CYS A 344 -8.09 18.22 1.79
N GLN A 345 -9.32 18.75 1.78
CA GLN A 345 -9.94 19.35 2.96
C GLN A 345 -10.38 18.31 4.02
N PHE A 346 -10.22 17.02 3.73
CA PHE A 346 -10.45 15.90 4.64
C PHE A 346 -9.13 15.18 5.00
N ASP A 347 -7.99 15.77 4.64
CA ASP A 347 -6.69 15.48 5.24
C ASP A 347 -6.47 16.43 6.42
N PHE A 348 -7.01 16.11 7.60
CA PHE A 348 -7.03 17.03 8.74
C PHE A 348 -5.64 17.45 9.26
N ARG A 349 -4.57 16.72 8.88
CA ARG A 349 -3.19 17.16 9.16
C ARG A 349 -2.89 18.50 8.48
N ARG A 350 -3.35 18.71 7.24
CA ARG A 350 -3.08 19.93 6.44
C ARG A 350 -3.81 21.17 6.94
N GLY A 351 -4.75 21.01 7.87
CA GLY A 351 -5.42 22.12 8.55
C GLY A 351 -4.65 22.65 9.75
N ALA A 352 -3.70 21.88 10.28
CA ALA A 352 -2.85 22.31 11.38
C ALA A 352 -1.70 23.18 10.86
N LYS A 353 -1.46 24.33 11.49
CA LYS A 353 -0.45 25.34 11.09
C LYS A 353 0.98 24.81 10.98
N LEU A 354 1.25 23.65 11.57
CA LEU A 354 2.55 22.97 11.56
C LEU A 354 2.86 22.25 10.25
N PHE A 355 1.87 22.09 9.37
CA PHE A 355 2.01 21.35 8.12
C PHE A 355 1.66 22.22 6.90
N ALA A 356 2.16 21.82 5.75
CA ALA A 356 1.79 22.45 4.48
C ALA A 356 0.28 22.32 4.26
N GLY A 357 -0.35 23.43 3.86
CA GLY A 357 -1.76 23.46 3.52
C GLY A 357 -2.08 22.69 2.23
N CYS A 358 -3.34 22.74 1.83
CA CYS A 358 -3.78 22.20 0.56
C CYS A 358 -3.30 23.07 -0.61
N PRO A 359 -2.70 22.46 -1.66
CA PRO A 359 -2.19 23.22 -2.80
C PRO A 359 -3.30 23.94 -3.58
N TRP A 360 -4.56 23.50 -3.43
CA TRP A 360 -5.73 24.13 -4.05
C TRP A 360 -6.30 25.35 -3.28
N GLY A 361 -5.59 25.83 -2.25
CA GLY A 361 -5.93 27.07 -1.53
C GLY A 361 -7.08 26.97 -0.54
N ILE A 362 -7.65 25.78 -0.33
CA ILE A 362 -8.71 25.55 0.67
C ILE A 362 -8.22 24.49 1.65
N ASN A 363 -7.92 24.92 2.87
CA ASN A 363 -7.41 24.03 3.92
C ASN A 363 -8.55 23.28 4.63
N PRO A 364 -8.26 22.13 5.24
CA PRO A 364 -9.17 21.43 6.14
C PRO A 364 -9.61 22.32 7.30
N VAL A 365 -10.86 22.12 7.72
CA VAL A 365 -11.42 22.72 8.93
C VAL A 365 -11.84 21.61 9.88
N SER A 366 -11.70 21.83 11.20
CA SER A 366 -12.16 20.84 12.17
C SER A 366 -13.68 20.70 12.12
N ILE A 367 -14.13 19.46 12.19
CA ILE A 367 -15.54 19.08 12.18
C ILE A 367 -16.15 19.39 13.54
N ASN A 368 -17.27 20.11 13.51
CA ASN A 368 -18.05 20.53 14.68
C ASN A 368 -19.54 20.59 14.31
N GLU A 369 -20.41 20.77 15.29
CA GLU A 369 -21.86 20.72 15.12
C GLU A 369 -22.38 21.69 14.04
N ASN A 370 -21.73 22.85 13.87
CA ASN A 370 -22.16 23.88 12.92
C ASN A 370 -21.84 23.55 11.46
N ASN A 371 -20.76 22.79 11.20
CA ASN A 371 -20.33 22.46 9.84
C ASN A 371 -20.54 20.99 9.44
N THR A 372 -20.84 20.09 10.39
CA THR A 372 -20.83 18.64 10.12
C THR A 372 -21.77 18.25 8.98
N HIS A 373 -22.95 18.86 8.85
CA HIS A 373 -23.87 18.59 7.73
C HIS A 373 -23.21 18.86 6.37
N GLU A 374 -22.76 20.10 6.14
CA GLU A 374 -22.14 20.53 4.89
C GLU A 374 -20.89 19.71 4.57
N ARG A 375 -20.04 19.47 5.57
CA ARG A 375 -18.80 18.69 5.40
C ARG A 375 -19.09 17.23 5.07
N ALA A 376 -20.08 16.62 5.71
CA ALA A 376 -20.48 15.25 5.45
C ALA A 376 -21.12 15.10 4.06
N GLU A 377 -21.92 16.07 3.63
CA GLU A 377 -22.51 16.10 2.28
C GLU A 377 -21.43 16.21 1.20
N LEU A 378 -20.47 17.12 1.39
CA LEU A 378 -19.35 17.33 0.47
C LEU A 378 -18.47 16.08 0.35
N LEU A 379 -18.17 15.42 1.48
CA LEU A 379 -17.39 14.18 1.49
C LEU A 379 -18.16 13.02 0.83
N LEU A 380 -19.44 12.86 1.17
CA LEU A 380 -20.25 11.78 0.63
C LEU A 380 -20.48 11.92 -0.87
N ASP A 381 -20.57 13.15 -1.40
CA ASP A 381 -20.59 13.39 -2.84
C ASP A 381 -19.36 12.79 -3.54
N GLN A 382 -18.17 13.03 -2.98
CA GLN A 382 -16.91 12.48 -3.52
C GLN A 382 -16.89 10.94 -3.47
N TYR A 383 -17.33 10.35 -2.36
CA TYR A 383 -17.46 8.91 -2.23
C TYR A 383 -18.46 8.32 -3.24
N ARG A 384 -19.63 8.94 -3.41
CA ARG A 384 -20.65 8.49 -4.37
C ARG A 384 -20.18 8.58 -5.82
N LYS A 385 -19.41 9.62 -6.17
CA LYS A 385 -18.73 9.72 -7.47
C LYS A 385 -17.70 8.60 -7.65
N LYS A 386 -16.82 8.38 -6.66
CA LYS A 386 -15.83 7.29 -6.73
C LYS A 386 -16.50 5.91 -6.89
N ALA A 387 -17.63 5.67 -6.21
CA ALA A 387 -18.40 4.44 -6.31
C ALA A 387 -18.91 4.16 -7.73
N GLN A 388 -19.10 5.18 -8.57
CA GLN A 388 -19.54 4.96 -9.97
C GLN A 388 -18.50 4.24 -10.82
N LEU A 389 -17.24 4.23 -10.39
CA LEU A 389 -16.13 3.62 -11.14
C LEU A 389 -16.02 2.10 -10.89
N TYR A 390 -16.82 1.57 -9.97
CA TYR A 390 -16.78 0.17 -9.53
C TYR A 390 -18.13 -0.55 -9.76
N ARG A 391 -18.11 -1.87 -9.61
CA ARG A 391 -19.26 -2.76 -9.94
C ARG A 391 -20.18 -3.05 -8.75
N THR A 392 -19.77 -2.69 -7.54
CA THR A 392 -20.48 -2.96 -6.28
C THR A 392 -20.77 -1.66 -5.53
N ASN A 393 -21.56 -1.76 -4.47
CA ASN A 393 -21.84 -0.75 -3.48
C ASN A 393 -20.87 -0.84 -2.29
N VAL A 394 -19.70 -1.48 -2.44
CA VAL A 394 -18.62 -1.45 -1.46
C VAL A 394 -17.49 -0.58 -2.00
N LEU A 395 -17.10 0.43 -1.22
CA LEU A 395 -16.12 1.42 -1.63
C LEU A 395 -14.92 1.43 -0.68
N LEU A 396 -13.73 1.17 -1.23
CA LEU A 396 -12.46 1.33 -0.52
C LEU A 396 -11.99 2.80 -0.57
N ILE A 397 -11.67 3.38 0.58
CA ILE A 397 -11.09 4.72 0.71
C ILE A 397 -9.79 4.62 1.53
N PRO A 398 -8.62 4.60 0.89
CA PRO A 398 -7.34 4.73 1.60
C PRO A 398 -7.25 6.08 2.34
N LEU A 399 -6.83 6.05 3.60
CA LEU A 399 -6.58 7.24 4.41
C LEU A 399 -5.11 7.24 4.86
N GLY A 400 -4.23 7.74 4.02
CA GLY A 400 -2.80 7.74 4.26
C GLY A 400 -2.06 8.48 3.17
N ASP A 401 -0.74 8.47 3.30
CA ASP A 401 0.27 9.11 2.45
C ASP A 401 1.64 8.63 2.98
N ASP A 402 2.73 9.22 2.51
CA ASP A 402 4.08 8.91 2.99
C ASP A 402 4.28 9.29 4.46
N PHE A 403 4.78 8.33 5.24
CA PHE A 403 5.15 8.48 6.66
C PHE A 403 4.09 9.20 7.51
N ARG A 404 2.81 8.90 7.28
CA ARG A 404 1.66 9.41 8.05
C ARG A 404 1.47 8.67 9.36
N PHE A 405 0.67 9.27 10.23
CA PHE A 405 0.37 8.81 11.58
C PHE A 405 1.60 8.79 12.49
N ILE A 406 2.52 9.75 12.29
CA ILE A 406 3.80 9.81 13.00
C ILE A 406 3.66 10.22 14.47
N SER A 407 2.55 10.86 14.85
CA SER A 407 2.29 11.33 16.20
C SER A 407 0.84 11.13 16.62
N ILE A 408 0.63 10.96 17.93
CA ILE A 408 -0.71 10.86 18.54
C ILE A 408 -1.58 12.08 18.22
N TYR A 409 -0.98 13.28 18.15
CA TYR A 409 -1.70 14.50 17.77
C TYR A 409 -2.30 14.38 16.36
N GLU A 410 -1.48 13.97 15.41
CA GLU A 410 -1.88 13.81 14.02
C GLU A 410 -2.93 12.70 13.86
N ALA A 411 -2.73 11.56 14.53
CA ALA A 411 -3.71 10.47 14.53
C ALA A 411 -5.05 10.93 15.13
N LYS A 412 -5.05 11.63 16.27
CA LYS A 412 -6.25 12.21 16.87
C LYS A 412 -6.93 13.21 15.92
N LEU A 413 -6.17 14.05 15.20
CA LEU A 413 -6.74 14.96 14.20
C LEU A 413 -7.52 14.19 13.13
N GLN A 414 -6.98 13.08 12.61
CA GLN A 414 -7.69 12.28 11.63
C GLN A 414 -8.90 11.59 12.26
N PHE A 415 -8.67 10.73 13.25
CA PHE A 415 -9.71 9.88 13.83
C PHE A 415 -10.87 10.70 14.44
N ASN A 416 -10.59 11.75 15.22
CA ASN A 416 -11.66 12.50 15.87
C ASN A 416 -12.57 13.25 14.89
N ASN A 417 -12.01 13.73 13.77
CA ASN A 417 -12.81 14.42 12.76
C ASN A 417 -13.60 13.42 11.90
N TYR A 418 -12.99 12.29 11.51
CA TYR A 418 -13.70 11.22 10.80
C TYR A 418 -14.78 10.57 11.66
N ASP A 419 -14.58 10.39 12.97
CA ASP A 419 -15.60 9.86 13.89
C ASP A 419 -16.88 10.71 13.91
N LYS A 420 -16.74 12.04 13.89
CA LYS A 420 -17.89 12.96 13.81
C LYS A 420 -18.61 12.83 12.48
N LEU A 421 -17.87 12.75 11.37
CA LEU A 421 -18.44 12.54 10.04
C LEU A 421 -19.14 11.18 9.93
N PHE A 422 -18.54 10.13 10.46
CA PHE A 422 -19.10 8.77 10.45
C PHE A 422 -20.40 8.71 11.24
N THR A 423 -20.38 9.29 12.45
CA THR A 423 -21.56 9.36 13.32
C THR A 423 -22.69 10.06 12.58
N TYR A 424 -22.41 11.21 11.97
CA TYR A 424 -23.40 11.97 11.22
C TYR A 424 -23.94 11.19 10.01
N ILE A 425 -23.06 10.69 9.13
CA ILE A 425 -23.44 9.96 7.91
C ILE A 425 -24.26 8.71 8.25
N ASN A 426 -23.85 7.92 9.24
CA ASN A 426 -24.53 6.68 9.61
C ASN A 426 -25.89 6.90 10.28
N GLN A 427 -26.11 8.06 10.92
CA GLN A 427 -27.41 8.43 11.50
C GLN A 427 -28.43 8.91 10.45
N ARG A 428 -27.97 9.34 9.27
CA ARG A 428 -28.81 9.79 8.16
C ARG A 428 -29.35 8.60 7.36
N ALA A 429 -30.46 8.03 7.83
CA ALA A 429 -31.12 6.92 7.14
C ALA A 429 -31.54 7.27 5.70
N ASP A 430 -31.85 8.53 5.43
CA ASP A 430 -32.17 9.09 4.11
C ASP A 430 -30.98 9.08 3.14
N TRP A 431 -29.75 8.98 3.64
CA TRP A 431 -28.54 8.97 2.81
C TRP A 431 -28.17 7.58 2.29
N ASN A 432 -28.79 6.51 2.81
CA ASN A 432 -28.57 5.13 2.39
C ASN A 432 -27.07 4.76 2.30
N THR A 433 -26.30 5.20 3.28
CA THR A 433 -24.85 4.96 3.37
C THR A 433 -24.52 4.33 4.72
N HIS A 434 -23.52 3.46 4.73
CA HIS A 434 -22.86 3.00 5.93
C HIS A 434 -21.35 3.17 5.78
N ILE A 435 -20.72 3.92 6.69
CA ILE A 435 -19.28 4.16 6.70
C ILE A 435 -18.64 3.65 7.99
N GLN A 436 -17.50 2.99 7.86
CA GLN A 436 -16.73 2.47 8.97
C GLN A 436 -15.23 2.48 8.64
N TYR A 437 -14.40 2.40 9.68
CA TYR A 437 -13.01 2.02 9.47
C TYR A 437 -12.97 0.53 9.12
N GLY A 438 -12.08 0.16 8.22
CA GLY A 438 -11.83 -1.23 7.89
C GLY A 438 -10.40 -1.41 7.41
N THR A 439 -10.01 -2.66 7.29
CA THR A 439 -8.76 -3.06 6.68
C THR A 439 -8.98 -3.43 5.21
N LEU A 440 -7.93 -3.87 4.51
CA LEU A 440 -8.04 -4.27 3.12
C LEU A 440 -8.85 -5.57 2.99
N ASN A 441 -8.66 -6.50 3.93
CA ASN A 441 -9.45 -7.72 4.02
C ASN A 441 -10.93 -7.43 4.29
N ASP A 442 -11.26 -6.49 5.20
CA ASP A 442 -12.66 -6.09 5.45
C ASP A 442 -13.36 -5.62 4.15
N TYR A 443 -12.64 -4.89 3.29
CA TYR A 443 -13.16 -4.46 1.99
C TYR A 443 -13.43 -5.64 1.05
N PHE A 444 -12.46 -6.54 0.86
CA PHE A 444 -12.67 -7.69 -0.04
C PHE A 444 -13.73 -8.67 0.48
N GLU A 445 -13.81 -8.91 1.79
CA GLU A 445 -14.90 -9.70 2.38
C GLU A 445 -16.29 -9.11 2.08
N GLN A 446 -16.43 -7.77 2.13
CA GLN A 446 -17.69 -7.11 1.78
C GLN A 446 -18.02 -7.22 0.29
N ILE A 447 -17.03 -7.17 -0.60
CA ILE A 447 -17.22 -7.41 -2.05
C ILE A 447 -17.81 -8.80 -2.29
N LEU A 448 -17.24 -9.83 -1.65
CA LEU A 448 -17.69 -11.22 -1.78
C LEU A 448 -19.10 -11.46 -1.27
N GLN A 449 -19.52 -10.72 -0.25
CA GLN A 449 -20.88 -10.78 0.28
C GLN A 449 -21.90 -10.11 -0.64
N GLU A 450 -21.47 -9.13 -1.43
CA GLU A 450 -22.36 -8.35 -2.28
C GLU A 450 -22.54 -8.97 -3.67
N LYS A 451 -21.46 -9.50 -4.26
CA LYS A 451 -21.47 -9.91 -5.67
C LYS A 451 -20.71 -11.21 -5.88
N SER A 452 -21.24 -12.05 -6.78
CA SER A 452 -20.52 -13.25 -7.19
C SER A 452 -19.26 -12.87 -7.95
N LEU A 453 -18.13 -13.49 -7.57
CA LEU A 453 -16.86 -13.29 -8.24
C LEU A 453 -16.90 -13.62 -9.74
N VAL A 454 -17.80 -14.51 -10.18
CA VAL A 454 -17.95 -14.90 -11.59
C VAL A 454 -18.38 -13.74 -12.50
N GLU A 455 -18.90 -12.65 -11.92
CA GLU A 455 -19.37 -11.47 -12.64
C GLU A 455 -18.28 -10.42 -12.91
N PHE A 456 -17.07 -10.62 -12.39
CA PHE A 456 -15.93 -9.75 -12.63
C PHE A 456 -15.16 -10.18 -13.89
N PRO A 457 -14.64 -9.22 -14.67
CA PRO A 457 -13.90 -9.51 -15.88
C PRO A 457 -12.56 -10.19 -15.55
N SER A 458 -11.99 -10.91 -16.52
CA SER A 458 -10.62 -11.42 -16.43
C SER A 458 -9.67 -10.56 -17.27
N TYR A 459 -8.43 -10.45 -16.79
CA TYR A 459 -7.37 -9.68 -17.42
C TYR A 459 -6.06 -10.47 -17.47
N ALA A 460 -5.33 -10.34 -18.57
CA ALA A 460 -3.98 -10.87 -18.71
C ALA A 460 -3.03 -9.85 -19.33
N GLY A 461 -1.80 -9.81 -18.82
CA GLY A 461 -0.74 -8.89 -19.24
C GLY A 461 -0.19 -8.06 -18.08
N ASP A 462 0.64 -7.09 -18.40
CA ASP A 462 1.31 -6.18 -17.48
C ASP A 462 0.79 -4.74 -17.59
N PHE A 463 1.18 -3.91 -16.62
CA PHE A 463 0.87 -2.48 -16.57
C PHE A 463 2.12 -1.61 -16.77
N PHE A 464 2.99 -1.99 -17.71
CA PHE A 464 4.17 -1.21 -18.10
C PHE A 464 4.04 -0.64 -19.52
N THR A 465 4.64 0.52 -19.83
CA THR A 465 5.37 1.44 -18.94
C THR A 465 4.41 2.45 -18.29
N TYR A 466 4.56 2.67 -16.99
CA TYR A 466 3.76 3.65 -16.25
C TYR A 466 4.03 5.09 -16.71
N ALA A 467 2.96 5.87 -16.84
CA ALA A 467 2.99 7.33 -16.92
C ALA A 467 1.90 7.90 -16.00
N ASP A 468 2.26 8.90 -15.22
CA ASP A 468 1.38 9.56 -14.25
C ASP A 468 0.62 10.75 -14.87
N HIS A 469 1.26 11.44 -15.82
CA HIS A 469 0.68 12.50 -16.63
C HIS A 469 1.43 12.68 -17.96
N ASP A 470 0.80 13.38 -18.90
CA ASP A 470 1.40 13.86 -20.15
C ASP A 470 2.20 12.76 -20.89
N ASP A 471 3.45 13.06 -21.26
CA ASP A 471 4.43 12.17 -21.87
C ASP A 471 5.51 11.70 -20.87
N HIS A 472 5.25 11.82 -19.57
CA HIS A 472 6.18 11.47 -18.50
C HIS A 472 6.19 9.96 -18.25
N TYR A 473 6.77 9.20 -19.16
CA TYR A 473 6.95 7.75 -19.00
C TYR A 473 8.08 7.44 -18.02
N TRP A 474 7.80 6.60 -17.04
CA TRP A 474 8.73 6.16 -16.00
C TRP A 474 9.57 4.98 -16.49
N SER A 475 10.17 5.09 -17.69
CA SER A 475 11.09 4.08 -18.23
C SER A 475 12.56 4.34 -17.84
N GLY A 476 12.88 5.55 -17.38
CA GLY A 476 14.25 5.91 -17.00
C GLY A 476 14.81 5.02 -15.86
N TYR A 477 13.97 4.70 -14.87
CA TYR A 477 14.41 3.91 -13.71
C TYR A 477 14.74 2.45 -14.05
N TYR A 478 14.35 1.97 -15.25
CA TYR A 478 14.79 0.68 -15.78
C TYR A 478 16.32 0.62 -15.94
N THR A 479 16.99 1.77 -16.12
CA THR A 479 18.45 1.84 -16.30
C THR A 479 19.17 2.59 -15.19
N SER A 480 18.50 3.53 -14.50
CA SER A 480 19.13 4.34 -13.44
C SER A 480 19.91 3.48 -12.44
N ARG A 481 21.13 3.93 -12.11
CA ARG A 481 22.06 3.26 -11.18
C ARG A 481 22.42 1.82 -11.62
N ALA A 482 22.76 1.65 -12.90
CA ALA A 482 23.07 0.36 -13.53
C ALA A 482 24.10 -0.51 -12.77
N PHE A 483 25.07 0.11 -12.10
CA PHE A 483 26.03 -0.60 -11.24
C PHE A 483 25.31 -1.44 -10.16
N PHE A 484 24.39 -0.83 -9.41
CA PHE A 484 23.65 -1.52 -8.35
C PHE A 484 22.68 -2.58 -8.91
N LYS A 485 22.09 -2.33 -10.09
CA LYS A 485 21.27 -3.34 -10.78
C LYS A 485 22.08 -4.59 -11.15
N ARG A 486 23.31 -4.42 -11.65
CA ARG A 486 24.22 -5.55 -11.91
C ARG A 486 24.67 -6.22 -10.61
N MET A 487 25.03 -5.42 -9.60
CA MET A 487 25.41 -5.92 -8.28
C MET A 487 24.30 -6.80 -7.67
N ASN A 488 23.04 -6.38 -7.78
CA ASN A 488 21.90 -7.16 -7.30
C ASN A 488 21.88 -8.57 -7.92
N ARG A 489 22.03 -8.70 -9.25
CA ARG A 489 22.08 -10.01 -9.93
C ARG A 489 23.25 -10.89 -9.47
N ILE A 490 24.39 -10.27 -9.20
CA ILE A 490 25.56 -10.99 -8.68
C ILE A 490 25.28 -11.49 -7.26
N ALA A 491 24.71 -10.64 -6.39
CA ALA A 491 24.35 -10.99 -5.02
C ALA A 491 23.29 -12.10 -4.98
N GLU A 492 22.21 -11.99 -5.78
CA GLU A 492 21.18 -13.04 -5.94
C GLU A 492 21.81 -14.38 -6.35
N SER A 493 22.78 -14.38 -7.27
CA SER A 493 23.49 -15.61 -7.66
C SER A 493 24.31 -16.21 -6.52
N TYR A 494 25.00 -15.38 -5.72
CA TYR A 494 25.78 -15.86 -4.59
C TYR A 494 24.88 -16.42 -3.48
N LEU A 495 23.80 -15.70 -3.13
CA LEU A 495 22.82 -16.14 -2.12
C LEU A 495 22.24 -17.51 -2.49
N ARG A 496 21.80 -17.66 -3.74
CA ARG A 496 21.28 -18.93 -4.23
C ARG A 496 22.31 -20.05 -4.15
N ASN A 497 23.55 -19.81 -4.59
CA ASN A 497 24.60 -20.84 -4.54
C ASN A 497 24.95 -21.24 -3.10
N LEU A 498 25.03 -20.28 -2.18
CA LEU A 498 25.29 -20.54 -0.76
C LEU A 498 24.17 -21.36 -0.12
N SER A 499 22.91 -21.08 -0.45
CA SER A 499 21.76 -21.86 0.04
C SER A 499 21.83 -23.34 -0.34
N PHE A 500 22.44 -23.70 -1.48
CA PHE A 500 22.63 -25.09 -1.88
C PHE A 500 23.84 -25.77 -1.22
N ILE A 501 24.85 -25.00 -0.82
CA ILE A 501 26.09 -25.56 -0.24
C ILE A 501 25.94 -25.80 1.27
N LEU A 502 25.12 -24.99 1.94
CA LEU A 502 24.95 -25.02 3.40
C LEU A 502 23.80 -25.92 3.88
N VAL A 503 22.98 -26.45 2.95
CA VAL A 503 21.98 -27.51 3.19
C VAL A 503 22.61 -28.86 2.87
#